data_AF-A0AB33K0H1-F1
#
_entry.id   AF-A0AB33K0H1-F1
#
_cell.length_a   1.000
_cell.length_b   1.000
_cell.length_c   1.000
_cell.angle_alpha   90.00
_cell.angle_beta   90.00
_cell.angle_gamma   90.00
#
_symmetry.space_group_name_H-M   'P 1'
#
loop_
_entity.id
_entity.type
_entity.pdbx_description
1 polymer ?
#
loop_
_entity_poly.entity_id
_entity_poly.type
_entity_poly.pdbx_seq_one_letter_code
_entity_poly.pdbx_strand_id
1 'polypeptide(L)'
;MTAAQKLFAEGMREHFAPALRALGLTDQRGSFSLPAPDHWALLGVQPLSRDEHALRYTITLSLTARADWPGPGERPDPNAPTGTELWHARIGTLMPVDGEICWEVSPGPRWLVAVEDSVSAVRRYALPELRRRLAAAVPADGGPPTETYLSSGELDEVNAVLLTAAVARIQRAELVDGTLLLTGAWSRSDPVAREVLTGVAQGFLAAGDDRFRRVSCVDSLGRGLWLFESD
;
A
#
# COMPACT_ATOMS: atom_id res chain seq x y z
N MET A 1 19.00 -11.75 21.96
CA MET A 1 18.31 -12.43 20.86
C MET A 1 17.76 -13.76 21.37
N THR A 2 16.44 -13.90 21.41
CA THR A 2 15.74 -15.08 21.97
C THR A 2 15.81 -16.28 21.02
N ALA A 3 15.43 -17.48 21.47
CA ALA A 3 15.37 -18.67 20.61
C ALA A 3 14.42 -18.48 19.43
N ALA A 4 13.22 -17.93 19.67
CA ALA A 4 12.25 -17.60 18.61
C ALA A 4 12.83 -16.62 17.57
N GLN A 5 13.58 -15.61 18.00
CA GLN A 5 14.22 -14.65 17.10
C GLN A 5 15.35 -15.27 16.26
N LYS A 6 16.12 -16.20 16.83
CA LYS A 6 17.14 -16.97 16.10
C LYS A 6 16.50 -17.81 15.01
N LEU A 7 15.47 -18.57 15.36
CA LEU A 7 14.71 -19.39 14.42
C LEU A 7 14.06 -18.55 13.32
N PHE A 8 13.43 -17.42 13.68
CA PHE A 8 12.89 -16.51 12.68
C PHE A 8 13.96 -16.01 11.71
N ALA A 9 15.11 -15.54 12.21
CA ALA A 9 16.20 -15.06 11.36
C ALA A 9 16.77 -16.17 10.47
N GLU A 10 16.89 -17.39 10.99
CA GLU A 10 17.28 -18.59 10.25
C GLU A 10 16.27 -18.91 9.14
N GLY A 11 14.99 -19.01 9.47
CA GLY A 11 13.90 -19.25 8.51
C GLY A 11 13.84 -18.18 7.41
N MET A 12 14.01 -16.91 7.77
CA MET A 12 14.05 -15.82 6.79
C MET A 12 15.23 -15.97 5.81
N ARG A 13 16.42 -16.29 6.33
CA ARG A 13 17.65 -16.39 5.54
C ARG A 13 17.70 -17.66 4.68
N GLU A 14 17.28 -18.79 5.23
CA GLU A 14 17.48 -20.12 4.63
C GLU A 14 16.28 -20.61 3.82
N HIS A 15 15.08 -20.11 4.09
CA HIS A 15 13.85 -20.57 3.44
C HIS A 15 13.09 -19.45 2.73
N PHE A 16 12.74 -18.38 3.46
CA PHE A 16 11.90 -17.30 2.92
C PHE A 16 12.58 -16.55 1.78
N ALA A 17 13.77 -15.98 2.02
CA ALA A 17 14.48 -15.19 1.03
C ALA A 17 14.85 -15.99 -0.23
N PRO A 18 15.39 -17.22 -0.14
CA PRO A 18 15.61 -18.05 -1.32
C PRO A 18 14.33 -18.35 -2.10
N ALA A 19 13.21 -18.63 -1.43
CA ALA A 19 11.95 -18.90 -2.10
C ALA A 19 11.40 -17.66 -2.83
N LEU A 20 11.48 -16.48 -2.23
CA LEU A 20 11.07 -15.23 -2.89
C LEU A 20 11.97 -14.88 -4.08
N ARG A 21 13.28 -15.14 -3.97
CA ARG A 21 14.20 -15.01 -5.11
C ARG A 21 13.82 -15.94 -6.26
N ALA A 22 13.46 -17.19 -5.97
CA ALA A 22 12.97 -18.13 -6.98
C ALA A 22 11.65 -17.68 -7.64
N LEU A 23 10.88 -16.80 -7.00
CA LEU A 23 9.68 -16.17 -7.56
C LEU A 23 9.96 -14.91 -8.39
N GLY A 24 11.24 -14.51 -8.51
CA GLY A 24 11.67 -13.34 -9.28
C GLY A 24 11.75 -12.04 -8.48
N LEU A 25 11.63 -12.10 -7.14
CA LEU A 25 11.88 -10.92 -6.29
C LEU A 25 13.37 -10.78 -6.01
N THR A 26 13.83 -9.55 -5.85
CA THR A 26 15.19 -9.23 -5.40
C THR A 26 15.17 -8.82 -3.93
N ASP A 27 16.09 -9.35 -3.15
CA ASP A 27 16.29 -8.97 -1.75
C ASP A 27 17.29 -7.83 -1.67
N GLN A 28 16.94 -6.79 -0.93
CA GLN A 28 17.91 -5.83 -0.41
C GLN A 28 17.52 -5.47 1.02
N ARG A 29 18.48 -5.37 1.94
CA ARG A 29 18.31 -4.80 3.29
C ARG A 29 17.03 -5.24 4.04
N GLY A 30 16.55 -6.48 3.86
CA GLY A 30 15.39 -7.00 4.59
C GLY A 30 14.01 -6.64 4.00
N SER A 31 13.95 -6.09 2.78
CA SER A 31 12.71 -6.03 2.00
C SER A 31 12.93 -6.51 0.57
N PHE A 32 11.89 -7.11 0.01
CA PHE A 32 11.91 -7.77 -1.29
C PHE A 32 11.24 -6.89 -2.33
N SER A 33 11.87 -6.71 -3.48
CA SER A 33 11.31 -5.93 -4.57
C SER A 33 10.96 -6.81 -5.76
N LEU A 34 9.79 -6.58 -6.34
CA LEU A 34 9.51 -7.03 -7.70
C LEU A 34 10.15 -6.01 -8.68
N PRO A 35 11.07 -6.41 -9.57
CA PRO A 35 11.75 -5.48 -10.45
C PRO A 35 10.78 -4.70 -11.34
N ALA A 36 10.84 -3.38 -11.25
CA ALA A 36 10.12 -2.44 -12.13
C ALA A 36 11.00 -1.19 -12.35
N PRO A 37 11.05 -0.65 -13.58
CA PRO A 37 11.93 0.47 -13.92
C PRO A 37 11.50 1.76 -13.22
N ASP A 38 10.19 2.05 -13.19
CA ASP A 38 9.67 3.35 -12.72
C ASP A 38 8.98 3.27 -11.36
N HIS A 39 8.94 2.09 -10.76
CA HIS A 39 8.22 1.84 -9.52
C HIS A 39 9.04 1.05 -8.51
N TRP A 40 8.81 1.34 -7.24
CA TRP A 40 9.18 0.51 -6.10
C TRP A 40 7.98 -0.36 -5.73
N ALA A 41 7.96 -1.60 -6.23
CA ALA A 41 7.00 -2.62 -5.83
C ALA A 41 7.63 -3.51 -4.75
N LEU A 42 7.32 -3.23 -3.49
CA LEU A 42 8.02 -3.77 -2.33
C LEU A 42 7.14 -4.68 -1.50
N LEU A 43 7.79 -5.64 -0.86
CA LEU A 43 7.26 -6.55 0.13
C LEU A 43 8.14 -6.48 1.38
N GLY A 44 7.52 -6.17 2.51
CA GLY A 44 8.15 -6.13 3.83
C GLY A 44 7.68 -7.27 4.71
N VAL A 45 8.59 -7.78 5.55
CA VAL A 45 8.20 -8.64 6.67
C VAL A 45 8.12 -7.75 7.91
N GLN A 46 6.92 -7.58 8.46
CA GLN A 46 6.66 -6.70 9.60
C GLN A 46 6.55 -7.52 10.89
N PRO A 47 7.51 -7.43 11.82
CA PRO A 47 7.34 -7.96 13.17
C PRO A 47 6.22 -7.21 13.89
N LEU A 48 5.28 -7.96 14.48
CA LEU A 48 4.15 -7.41 15.23
C LEU A 48 4.37 -7.50 16.73
N SER A 49 4.87 -8.64 17.21
CA SER A 49 5.23 -8.83 18.61
C SER A 49 6.43 -9.76 18.74
N ARG A 50 7.19 -9.58 19.82
CA ARG A 50 8.35 -10.40 20.16
C ARG A 50 8.34 -10.62 21.66
N ASP A 51 8.25 -11.87 22.09
CA ASP A 51 8.43 -12.26 23.47
C ASP A 51 9.49 -13.38 23.60
N GLU A 52 9.62 -13.95 24.79
CA GLU A 52 10.61 -15.00 25.07
C GLU A 52 10.30 -16.32 24.35
N HIS A 53 9.03 -16.55 24.01
CA HIS A 53 8.50 -17.81 23.50
C HIS A 53 8.09 -17.76 22.02
N ALA A 54 7.78 -16.58 21.50
CA ALA A 54 7.24 -16.40 20.17
C ALA A 54 7.65 -15.08 19.52
N LEU A 55 7.72 -15.11 18.19
CA LEU A 55 7.78 -13.93 17.34
C LEU A 55 6.61 -13.98 16.37
N ARG A 56 5.74 -12.97 16.40
CA ARG A 56 4.64 -12.82 15.45
C ARG A 56 4.99 -11.78 14.40
N TYR A 57 4.64 -12.05 13.16
CA TYR A 57 4.89 -11.16 12.03
C TYR A 57 3.77 -11.23 10.98
N THR A 58 3.67 -10.19 10.17
CA THR A 58 2.82 -10.14 8.97
C THR A 58 3.67 -9.72 7.76
N ILE A 59 3.05 -9.69 6.59
CA ILE A 59 3.68 -9.20 5.36
C ILE A 59 2.96 -7.93 4.92
N THR A 60 3.74 -6.91 4.63
CA THR A 60 3.28 -5.64 4.08
C THR A 60 3.68 -5.55 2.62
N LEU A 61 2.86 -4.84 1.86
CA LEU A 61 3.08 -4.58 0.45
C LEU A 61 2.98 -3.08 0.23
N SER A 62 3.87 -2.54 -0.60
CA SER A 62 3.76 -1.17 -1.07
C SER A 62 4.09 -1.07 -2.56
N LEU A 63 3.45 -0.09 -3.19
CA LEU A 63 3.78 0.37 -4.52
C LEU A 63 3.96 1.88 -4.47
N THR A 64 5.12 2.36 -4.87
CA THR A 64 5.46 3.80 -4.93
C THR A 64 6.10 4.10 -6.26
N ALA A 65 5.68 5.15 -6.95
CA ALA A 65 6.40 5.61 -8.14
C ALA A 65 7.78 6.14 -7.73
N ARG A 66 8.82 5.86 -8.51
CA ARG A 66 10.18 6.32 -8.20
C ARG A 66 10.30 7.85 -8.21
N ALA A 67 9.55 8.51 -9.10
CA ALA A 67 9.52 9.96 -9.19
C ALA A 67 8.92 10.62 -7.94
N ASP A 68 8.01 9.93 -7.25
CA ASP A 68 7.27 10.44 -6.09
C ASP A 68 7.93 10.10 -4.76
N TRP A 69 9.16 9.58 -4.76
CA TRP A 69 9.87 9.23 -3.52
C TRP A 69 10.87 10.34 -3.13
N PRO A 70 10.51 11.25 -2.20
CA PRO A 70 11.41 12.30 -1.70
C PRO A 70 12.23 11.86 -0.48
N GLY A 71 12.07 10.62 -0.02
CA GLY A 71 12.52 10.19 1.29
C GLY A 71 14.05 10.06 1.43
N PRO A 72 14.56 9.98 2.67
CA PRO A 72 16.00 10.03 2.97
C PRO A 72 16.78 8.76 2.55
N GLY A 73 16.11 7.76 1.99
CA GLY A 73 16.70 6.49 1.58
C GLY A 73 16.61 6.27 0.07
N GLU A 74 17.37 5.29 -0.44
CA GLU A 74 17.34 4.91 -1.87
C GLU A 74 15.96 4.42 -2.33
N ARG A 75 15.12 3.93 -1.39
CA ARG A 75 13.76 3.46 -1.65
C ARG A 75 12.88 3.53 -0.38
N PRO A 76 11.54 3.47 -0.51
CA PRO A 76 10.61 3.39 0.61
C PRO A 76 10.80 2.14 1.49
N ASP A 77 10.37 2.21 2.75
CA ASP A 77 10.19 1.03 3.60
C ASP A 77 8.72 0.58 3.59
N PRO A 78 8.38 -0.61 3.04
CA PRO A 78 7.00 -1.10 3.02
C PRO A 78 6.38 -1.27 4.42
N ASN A 79 7.19 -1.37 5.47
CA ASN A 79 6.73 -1.50 6.85
C ASN A 79 6.43 -0.15 7.53
N ALA A 80 6.87 0.96 6.94
CA ALA A 80 6.72 2.31 7.48
C ALA A 80 6.09 3.23 6.41
N PRO A 81 4.77 3.11 6.15
CA PRO A 81 4.11 3.89 5.12
C PRO A 81 4.25 5.39 5.40
N THR A 82 4.61 6.14 4.37
CA THR A 82 5.10 7.51 4.48
C THR A 82 4.08 8.55 4.05
N GLY A 83 3.41 8.33 2.93
CA GLY A 83 2.86 9.47 2.18
C GLY A 83 2.47 9.04 0.80
N THR A 84 3.51 8.55 0.18
CA THR A 84 3.75 8.65 -1.25
C THR A 84 3.46 7.35 -1.95
N GLU A 85 3.06 6.32 -1.20
CA GLU A 85 2.64 5.05 -1.78
C GLU A 85 1.37 5.23 -2.60
N LEU A 86 1.42 4.84 -3.88
CA LEU A 86 0.25 4.66 -4.74
C LEU A 86 -0.71 3.62 -4.16
N TRP A 87 -0.14 2.63 -3.47
CA TRP A 87 -0.87 1.56 -2.81
C TRP A 87 -0.05 0.99 -1.66
N HIS A 88 -0.72 0.70 -0.55
CA HIS A 88 -0.17 0.00 0.60
C HIS A 88 -1.21 -0.96 1.17
N ALA A 89 -0.79 -2.17 1.53
CA ALA A 89 -1.66 -3.15 2.14
C ALA A 89 -0.89 -4.13 3.03
N ARG A 90 -1.55 -4.67 4.03
CA ARG A 90 -1.12 -5.91 4.68
C ARG A 90 -1.69 -7.12 3.95
N ILE A 91 -0.92 -8.19 3.86
CA ILE A 91 -1.28 -9.38 3.08
C ILE A 91 -2.61 -10.01 3.51
N GLY A 92 -3.01 -9.90 4.78
CA GLY A 92 -4.29 -10.38 5.28
C GLY A 92 -5.48 -9.80 4.51
N THR A 93 -5.39 -8.54 4.08
CA THR A 93 -6.44 -7.87 3.27
C THR A 93 -6.60 -8.44 1.85
N LEU A 94 -5.63 -9.25 1.39
CA LEU A 94 -5.64 -9.90 0.08
C LEU A 94 -6.10 -11.35 0.14
N MET A 95 -6.17 -11.92 1.35
CA MET A 95 -6.50 -13.32 1.56
C MET A 95 -8.01 -13.49 1.73
N PRO A 96 -8.61 -14.64 1.35
CA PRO A 96 -10.04 -14.92 1.49
C PRO A 96 -10.38 -15.31 2.93
N VAL A 97 -9.94 -14.50 3.89
CA VAL A 97 -10.09 -14.69 5.33
C VAL A 97 -10.45 -13.35 5.94
N ASP A 98 -11.42 -13.35 6.85
CA ASP A 98 -11.79 -12.12 7.54
C ASP A 98 -10.72 -11.78 8.59
N GLY A 99 -10.00 -10.68 8.36
CA GLY A 99 -9.11 -10.06 9.34
C GLY A 99 -7.61 -10.08 9.00
N GLU A 100 -6.80 -9.74 10.00
CA GLU A 100 -5.35 -9.71 9.88
C GLU A 100 -4.78 -11.13 9.96
N ILE A 101 -3.90 -11.48 9.02
CA ILE A 101 -3.14 -12.72 9.07
C ILE A 101 -1.77 -12.45 9.64
N CYS A 102 -1.42 -13.19 10.69
CA CYS A 102 -0.10 -13.17 11.29
C CYS A 102 0.43 -14.60 11.42
N TRP A 103 1.73 -14.74 11.17
CA TRP A 103 2.48 -15.96 11.38
C TRP A 103 3.22 -15.88 12.70
N GLU A 104 3.42 -17.02 13.34
CA GLU A 104 4.13 -17.13 14.61
C GLU A 104 5.28 -18.13 14.50
N VAL A 105 6.47 -17.70 14.89
CA VAL A 105 7.62 -18.58 15.08
C VAL A 105 7.84 -18.78 16.56
N SER A 106 7.67 -20.02 17.02
CA SER A 106 7.95 -20.45 18.38
C SER A 106 8.91 -21.65 18.39
N PRO A 107 9.78 -21.81 19.40
CA PRO A 107 10.67 -22.96 19.50
C PRO A 107 9.89 -24.27 19.55
N GLY A 108 10.24 -25.20 18.67
CA GLY A 108 9.61 -26.50 18.59
C GLY A 108 9.77 -27.14 17.22
N PRO A 109 9.30 -28.39 17.03
CA PRO A 109 9.53 -29.15 15.80
C PRO A 109 8.83 -28.58 14.55
N ARG A 110 7.92 -27.61 14.73
CA ARG A 110 7.10 -27.03 13.64
C ARG A 110 7.36 -25.54 13.40
N TRP A 111 8.46 -25.00 13.94
CA TRP A 111 8.76 -23.57 13.85
C TRP A 111 8.82 -23.06 12.39
N LEU A 112 9.19 -23.94 11.44
CA LEU A 112 9.34 -23.60 10.03
C LEU A 112 8.01 -23.50 9.27
N VAL A 113 6.93 -24.14 9.76
CA VAL A 113 5.61 -24.16 9.08
C VAL A 113 5.10 -22.74 8.83
N ALA A 114 5.31 -21.84 9.79
CA ALA A 114 4.94 -20.44 9.67
C ALA A 114 5.67 -19.71 8.54
N VAL A 115 6.92 -20.09 8.25
CA VAL A 115 7.72 -19.49 7.18
C VAL A 115 7.31 -20.05 5.81
N GLU A 116 7.06 -21.35 5.71
CA GLU A 116 6.62 -21.99 4.47
C GLU A 116 5.21 -21.55 4.06
N ASP A 117 4.32 -21.40 5.04
CA ASP A 117 2.97 -20.89 4.81
C ASP A 117 3.00 -19.43 4.36
N SER A 118 3.84 -18.58 4.97
CA SER A 118 3.97 -17.19 4.54
C SER A 118 4.54 -17.06 3.12
N VAL A 119 5.50 -17.90 2.72
CA VAL A 119 5.94 -18.01 1.31
C VAL A 119 4.79 -18.39 0.37
N SER A 120 3.97 -19.35 0.80
CA SER A 120 2.80 -19.81 0.02
C SER A 120 1.78 -18.68 -0.15
N ALA A 121 1.54 -17.89 0.89
CA ALA A 121 0.68 -16.71 0.83
C ALA A 121 1.25 -15.64 -0.11
N VAL A 122 2.56 -15.39 -0.10
CA VAL A 122 3.22 -14.48 -1.05
C VAL A 122 3.00 -14.92 -2.49
N ARG A 123 3.27 -16.20 -2.78
CA ARG A 123 3.11 -16.77 -4.12
C ARG A 123 1.66 -16.65 -4.62
N ARG A 124 0.69 -16.89 -3.75
CA ARG A 124 -0.72 -17.01 -4.13
C ARG A 124 -1.48 -15.69 -4.16
N TYR A 125 -1.14 -14.75 -3.28
CA TYR A 125 -1.93 -13.51 -3.10
C TYR A 125 -1.09 -12.26 -3.35
N ALA A 126 0.06 -12.16 -2.71
CA ALA A 126 0.83 -10.92 -2.70
C ALA A 126 1.48 -10.61 -4.06
N LEU A 127 2.13 -11.61 -4.67
CA LEU A 127 2.82 -11.44 -5.95
C LEU A 127 1.86 -11.19 -7.14
N PRO A 128 0.75 -11.93 -7.30
CA PRO A 128 -0.24 -11.59 -8.31
C PRO A 128 -0.80 -10.18 -8.17
N GLU A 129 -1.07 -9.73 -6.94
CA GLU A 129 -1.59 -8.39 -6.70
C GLU A 129 -0.56 -7.31 -7.04
N LEU A 130 0.71 -7.45 -6.63
CA LEU A 130 1.78 -6.52 -7.02
C LEU A 130 1.91 -6.41 -8.54
N ARG A 131 1.85 -7.54 -9.26
CA ARG A 131 1.92 -7.55 -10.73
C ARG A 131 0.72 -6.85 -11.35
N ARG A 132 -0.50 -7.13 -10.85
CA ARG A 132 -1.74 -6.49 -11.33
C ARG A 132 -1.66 -4.97 -11.14
N ARG A 133 -1.14 -4.53 -10.00
CA ARG A 133 -0.98 -3.10 -9.66
C ARG A 133 0.05 -2.41 -10.52
N LEU A 134 1.22 -3.02 -10.68
CA LEU A 134 2.24 -2.51 -11.59
C LEU A 134 1.69 -2.38 -13.01
N ALA A 135 0.99 -3.41 -13.51
CA ALA A 135 0.39 -3.37 -14.83
C ALA A 135 -0.69 -2.27 -14.98
N ALA A 136 -1.41 -1.94 -13.91
CA ALA A 136 -2.37 -0.84 -13.90
C ALA A 136 -1.71 0.54 -13.72
N ALA A 137 -0.52 0.60 -13.10
CA ALA A 137 0.24 1.82 -12.87
C ALA A 137 1.13 2.19 -14.05
N VAL A 138 1.52 1.22 -14.89
CA VAL A 138 2.10 1.49 -16.20
C VAL A 138 0.95 1.91 -17.12
N PRO A 139 0.91 3.16 -17.60
CA PRO A 139 -0.08 3.53 -18.60
C PRO A 139 0.11 2.62 -19.81
N ALA A 140 -0.96 1.93 -20.22
CA ALA A 140 -0.96 1.23 -21.49
C ALA A 140 -0.60 2.27 -22.56
N ASP A 141 0.47 2.02 -23.33
CA ASP A 141 0.91 2.88 -24.43
C ASP A 141 -0.33 3.36 -25.22
N GLY A 142 -0.72 4.62 -25.02
CA GLY A 142 -1.86 5.25 -25.70
C GLY A 142 -3.05 5.75 -24.85
N GLY A 143 -3.10 5.54 -23.53
CA GLY A 143 -4.07 6.26 -22.67
C GLY A 143 -3.61 7.72 -22.44
N PRO A 144 -4.51 8.72 -22.41
CA PRO A 144 -4.10 10.07 -22.01
C PRO A 144 -3.45 9.99 -20.62
N PRO A 145 -2.31 10.66 -20.40
CA PRO A 145 -1.68 10.66 -19.10
C PRO A 145 -2.69 11.17 -18.08
N THR A 146 -2.94 10.40 -17.02
CA THR A 146 -3.66 10.86 -15.85
C THR A 146 -2.89 12.07 -15.32
N GLU A 147 -3.43 13.27 -15.51
CA GLU A 147 -2.73 14.50 -15.12
C GLU A 147 -2.79 14.62 -13.60
N THR A 148 -1.64 14.60 -12.93
CA THR A 148 -1.57 14.88 -11.50
C THR A 148 -2.12 16.27 -11.22
N TYR A 149 -3.21 16.36 -10.47
CA TYR A 149 -3.90 17.62 -10.17
C TYR A 149 -3.21 18.38 -9.04
N LEU A 150 -2.86 17.67 -7.97
CA LEU A 150 -2.11 18.23 -6.83
C LEU A 150 -0.75 17.56 -6.73
N SER A 151 0.28 18.38 -6.57
CA SER A 151 1.61 17.93 -6.17
C SER A 151 1.60 17.38 -4.74
N SER A 152 2.67 16.66 -4.37
CA SER A 152 2.82 16.13 -3.00
C SER A 152 2.76 17.22 -1.93
N GLY A 153 3.29 18.42 -2.20
CA GLY A 153 3.25 19.52 -1.23
C GLY A 153 1.85 20.09 -1.03
N GLU A 154 1.07 20.21 -2.10
CA GLU A 154 -0.33 20.65 -2.03
C GLU A 154 -1.21 19.59 -1.36
N LEU A 155 -0.92 18.31 -1.57
CA LEU A 155 -1.60 17.23 -0.86
C LEU A 155 -1.35 17.30 0.64
N ASP A 156 -0.16 17.68 1.11
CA ASP A 156 0.13 17.80 2.55
C ASP A 156 -0.77 18.84 3.24
N GLU A 157 -1.04 19.96 2.57
CA GLU A 157 -1.94 21.01 3.09
C GLU A 157 -3.38 20.49 3.22
N VAL A 158 -3.89 19.83 2.19
CA VAL A 158 -5.24 19.23 2.22
C VAL A 158 -5.32 18.09 3.24
N ASN A 159 -4.26 17.29 3.32
CA ASN A 159 -4.18 16.15 4.23
C ASN A 159 -4.08 16.56 5.70
N ALA A 160 -3.56 17.75 6.02
CA ALA A 160 -3.57 18.27 7.39
C ALA A 160 -5.01 18.40 7.93
N VAL A 161 -5.97 18.77 7.08
CA VAL A 161 -7.40 18.86 7.44
C VAL A 161 -7.97 17.46 7.68
N LEU A 162 -7.70 16.51 6.77
CA LEU A 162 -8.17 15.12 6.88
C LEU A 162 -7.65 14.45 8.16
N LEU A 163 -6.37 14.63 8.48
CA LEU A 163 -5.75 14.06 9.67
C LEU A 163 -6.31 14.62 10.97
N THR A 164 -6.72 15.89 10.99
CA THR A 164 -7.39 16.52 12.14
C THR A 164 -8.72 15.83 12.47
N ALA A 165 -9.41 15.32 11.44
CA ALA A 165 -10.66 14.56 11.58
C ALA A 165 -10.45 13.04 11.68
N ALA A 166 -9.22 12.58 11.86
CA ALA A 166 -8.84 11.16 11.86
C ALA A 166 -9.24 10.39 10.60
N VAL A 167 -9.32 11.07 9.45
CA VAL A 167 -9.60 10.47 8.14
C VAL A 167 -8.29 10.15 7.44
N ALA A 168 -8.24 9.00 6.77
CA ALA A 168 -7.07 8.62 5.98
C ALA A 168 -6.77 9.69 4.91
N ARG A 169 -5.49 9.95 4.68
CA ARG A 169 -5.04 10.96 3.72
C ARG A 169 -5.46 10.64 2.27
N ILE A 170 -5.56 11.68 1.45
CA ILE A 170 -5.54 11.56 0.00
C ILE A 170 -4.12 11.14 -0.40
N GLN A 171 -4.01 10.00 -1.06
CA GLN A 171 -2.78 9.44 -1.60
C GLN A 171 -2.47 10.02 -2.98
N ARG A 172 -3.50 10.26 -3.79
CA ARG A 172 -3.39 10.84 -5.13
C ARG A 172 -4.58 11.71 -5.47
N ALA A 173 -4.32 12.77 -6.22
CA ALA A 173 -5.32 13.63 -6.83
C ALA A 173 -4.99 13.74 -8.32
N GLU A 174 -5.83 13.18 -9.18
CA GLU A 174 -5.57 13.04 -10.62
C GLU A 174 -6.76 13.55 -11.43
N LEU A 175 -6.53 14.18 -12.58
CA LEU A 175 -7.57 14.56 -13.53
C LEU A 175 -7.78 13.45 -14.56
N VAL A 176 -9.03 12.97 -14.63
CA VAL A 176 -9.47 11.95 -15.57
C VAL A 176 -10.79 12.39 -16.19
N ASP A 177 -10.79 12.68 -17.49
CA ASP A 177 -12.01 12.99 -18.27
C ASP A 177 -12.91 14.04 -17.59
N GLY A 178 -12.32 15.16 -17.18
CA GLY A 178 -13.04 16.25 -16.50
C GLY A 178 -13.50 15.93 -15.08
N THR A 179 -12.90 14.92 -14.45
CA THR A 179 -13.17 14.48 -13.09
C THR A 179 -11.89 14.50 -12.28
N LEU A 180 -11.91 15.17 -11.12
CA LEU A 180 -10.85 15.08 -10.13
C LEU A 180 -11.02 13.79 -9.32
N LEU A 181 -10.13 12.84 -9.56
CA LEU A 181 -10.06 11.57 -8.87
C LEU A 181 -9.20 11.68 -7.62
N LEU A 182 -9.81 11.55 -6.45
CA LEU A 182 -9.12 11.46 -5.16
C LEU A 182 -9.01 9.98 -4.76
N THR A 183 -7.79 9.49 -4.53
CA THR A 183 -7.54 8.12 -4.09
C THR A 183 -7.10 8.11 -2.63
N GLY A 184 -7.64 7.20 -1.81
CA GLY A 184 -7.22 7.04 -0.41
C GLY A 184 -7.66 5.72 0.21
N ALA A 185 -7.15 5.42 1.40
CA ALA A 185 -7.46 4.19 2.14
C ALA A 185 -8.82 4.28 2.87
N TRP A 186 -9.90 4.53 2.12
CA TRP A 186 -11.25 4.73 2.64
C TRP A 186 -12.17 3.55 2.37
N SER A 187 -13.26 3.46 3.13
CA SER A 187 -14.34 2.47 2.94
C SER A 187 -15.68 3.17 2.76
N ARG A 188 -16.57 2.61 1.93
CA ARG A 188 -17.96 3.10 1.80
C ARG A 188 -18.74 3.10 3.12
N SER A 189 -18.33 2.26 4.07
CA SER A 189 -18.96 2.12 5.38
C SER A 189 -18.46 3.13 6.41
N ASP A 190 -17.51 4.01 6.06
CA ASP A 190 -16.95 5.00 6.98
C ASP A 190 -17.73 6.33 6.87
N PRO A 191 -18.63 6.63 7.82
CA PRO A 191 -19.44 7.84 7.76
C PRO A 191 -18.62 9.11 7.99
N VAL A 192 -17.55 9.03 8.79
CA VAL A 192 -16.67 10.18 9.10
C VAL A 192 -15.87 10.54 7.86
N ALA A 193 -15.25 9.55 7.20
CA ALA A 193 -14.56 9.78 5.94
C ALA A 193 -15.49 10.37 4.88
N ARG A 194 -16.73 9.87 4.76
CA ARG A 194 -17.72 10.40 3.82
C ARG A 194 -18.03 11.87 4.08
N GLU A 195 -18.30 12.25 5.32
CA GLU A 195 -18.64 13.63 5.68
C GLU A 195 -17.48 14.59 5.37
N VAL A 196 -16.28 14.25 5.83
CA VAL A 196 -15.08 15.07 5.62
C VAL A 196 -14.75 15.18 4.13
N LEU A 197 -14.77 14.07 3.38
CA LEU A 197 -14.49 14.08 1.94
C LEU A 197 -15.57 14.80 1.13
N THR A 198 -16.81 14.86 1.62
CA THR A 198 -17.85 15.70 1.02
C THR A 198 -17.45 17.17 1.12
N GLY A 199 -17.01 17.63 2.29
CA GLY A 199 -16.52 19.00 2.47
C GLY A 199 -15.29 19.33 1.62
N VAL A 200 -14.34 18.40 1.53
CA VAL A 200 -13.15 18.55 0.67
C VAL A 200 -13.55 18.63 -0.81
N ALA A 201 -14.43 17.74 -1.29
CA ALA A 201 -14.90 17.74 -2.66
C ALA A 201 -15.65 19.04 -3.01
N GLN A 202 -16.50 19.53 -2.11
CA GLN A 202 -17.16 20.82 -2.26
C GLN A 202 -16.16 21.98 -2.32
N GLY A 203 -15.09 21.94 -1.52
CA GLY A 203 -14.00 22.92 -1.59
C GLY A 203 -13.34 22.98 -2.97
N PHE A 204 -13.03 21.83 -3.56
CA PHE A 204 -12.48 21.76 -4.92
C PHE A 204 -13.46 22.28 -5.98
N LEU A 205 -14.73 21.88 -5.90
CA LEU A 205 -15.75 22.33 -6.85
C LEU A 205 -16.01 23.84 -6.74
N ALA A 206 -16.02 24.38 -5.53
CA ALA A 206 -16.23 25.81 -5.27
C ALA A 206 -15.03 26.68 -5.69
N ALA A 207 -13.82 26.11 -5.76
CA ALA A 207 -12.64 26.81 -6.27
C ALA A 207 -12.77 27.18 -7.76
N GLY A 208 -13.67 26.51 -8.49
CA GLY A 208 -14.03 26.88 -9.86
C GLY A 208 -12.94 26.60 -10.91
N ASP A 209 -12.10 25.59 -10.69
CA ASP A 209 -11.13 25.15 -11.69
C ASP A 209 -11.86 24.51 -12.88
N ASP A 210 -11.70 25.08 -14.07
CA ASP A 210 -12.40 24.65 -15.28
C ASP A 210 -11.96 23.27 -15.81
N ARG A 211 -10.87 22.70 -15.28
CA ARG A 211 -10.37 21.38 -15.70
C ARG A 211 -11.26 20.21 -15.26
N PHE A 212 -12.10 20.40 -14.25
CA PHE A 212 -13.04 19.37 -13.81
C PHE A 212 -14.36 19.96 -13.33
N ARG A 213 -15.44 19.18 -13.43
CA ARG A 213 -16.77 19.53 -12.90
C ARG A 213 -17.26 18.55 -11.83
N ARG A 214 -16.46 17.52 -11.58
CA ARG A 214 -16.79 16.38 -10.74
C ARG A 214 -15.59 16.00 -9.90
N VAL A 215 -15.85 15.53 -8.69
CA VAL A 215 -14.84 14.96 -7.80
C VAL A 215 -15.26 13.54 -7.45
N SER A 216 -14.40 12.56 -7.71
CA SER A 216 -14.65 11.15 -7.44
C SER A 216 -13.67 10.64 -6.40
N CYS A 217 -14.18 10.10 -5.30
CA CYS A 217 -13.37 9.41 -4.30
C CYS A 217 -13.34 7.91 -4.59
N VAL A 218 -12.13 7.36 -4.72
CA VAL A 218 -11.89 5.92 -4.91
C VAL A 218 -11.05 5.38 -3.77
N ASP A 219 -11.25 4.10 -3.44
CA ASP A 219 -10.36 3.45 -2.47
C ASP A 219 -8.99 3.17 -3.06
N SER A 220 -8.07 2.70 -2.21
CA SER A 220 -6.74 2.27 -2.61
C SER A 220 -6.75 1.09 -3.59
N LEU A 221 -7.89 0.46 -3.89
CA LEU A 221 -8.06 -0.55 -4.94
C LEU A 221 -8.62 0.01 -6.26
N GLY A 222 -8.92 1.31 -6.34
CA GLY A 222 -9.53 1.97 -7.49
C GLY A 222 -11.04 1.76 -7.57
N ARG A 223 -11.69 1.27 -6.51
CA ARG A 223 -13.15 1.09 -6.48
C ARG A 223 -13.81 2.43 -6.15
N GLY A 224 -14.78 2.84 -6.97
CA GLY A 224 -15.59 4.03 -6.73
C GLY A 224 -16.32 4.00 -5.39
N LEU A 225 -16.07 4.97 -4.52
CA LEU A 225 -16.73 5.12 -3.23
C LEU A 225 -17.86 6.14 -3.32
N TRP A 226 -17.52 7.37 -3.69
CA TRP A 226 -18.41 8.52 -3.73
C TRP A 226 -18.10 9.41 -4.93
N LEU A 227 -19.13 10.02 -5.51
CA LEU A 227 -19.03 10.97 -6.61
C LEU A 227 -19.77 12.24 -6.21
N PHE A 228 -19.14 13.39 -6.44
CA PHE A 228 -19.65 14.72 -6.15
C PHE A 228 -19.59 15.57 -7.41
N GLU A 229 -20.60 16.39 -7.64
CA GLU A 229 -20.73 17.24 -8.83
C GLU A 229 -21.08 18.66 -8.38
N SER A 230 -20.69 19.68 -9.16
CA SER A 230 -21.20 21.02 -8.94
C SER A 230 -22.65 21.10 -9.42
N ASP A 231 -23.56 21.65 -8.61
CA ASP A 231 -24.93 21.97 -9.03
C ASP A 231 -24.96 22.98 -10.20
#